data_AF-A0A226E448-F1
#
_entry.id   AF-A0A226E448-F1
#
_cell.length_a   1.000
_cell.length_b   1.000
_cell.length_c   1.000
_cell.angle_alpha   90.00
_cell.angle_beta   90.00
_cell.angle_gamma   90.00
#
_symmetry.space_group_name_H-M   'P 1'
#
loop_
_entity.id
_entity.type
_entity.pdbx_description
1 polymer ?
#
loop_
_entity_poly.entity_id
_entity_poly.type
_entity_poly.pdbx_seq_one_letter_code
_entity_poly.pdbx_strand_id
1 'polypeptide(L)'
;MVKMLQVPYFCCIVFLCSILADTEGVKYKAKLSPNYTLVWETVDNEFINFAALVKTTGWVGLGLNTKPKMDGADLVISGVKNDTRPYLFAYHGIGHHLIEEETSHWDIGYGRVFEDWNATVTLVNMIRPLDSNHKDGINIEDKDMYLLWSYGLDDDVSKKHVERGVIRVNFISPSSSNNNPDNIGIL
;
A
#
# COMPACT_ATOMS: atom_id res chain seq x y z
N MET A 1 57.51 23.87 -47.35
CA MET A 1 58.38 24.03 -46.16
C MET A 1 57.48 23.96 -44.92
N VAL A 2 57.69 22.95 -44.06
CA VAL A 2 57.48 22.94 -42.58
C VAL A 2 56.03 23.15 -42.07
N LYS A 3 55.36 22.29 -41.27
CA LYS A 3 55.66 21.06 -40.52
C LYS A 3 54.33 20.35 -40.16
N MET A 4 54.36 19.02 -40.09
CA MET A 4 53.45 18.16 -39.30
C MET A 4 53.86 18.15 -37.80
N LEU A 5 53.06 17.47 -36.96
CA LEU A 5 53.16 17.12 -35.51
C LEU A 5 52.34 18.06 -34.57
N GLN A 6 51.50 17.62 -33.60
CA GLN A 6 51.30 16.32 -32.92
C GLN A 6 49.95 16.29 -32.14
N VAL A 7 49.46 15.08 -31.88
CA VAL A 7 48.26 14.56 -31.14
C VAL A 7 48.37 14.78 -29.59
N PRO A 8 47.47 14.37 -28.65
CA PRO A 8 45.99 14.22 -28.52
C PRO A 8 45.39 15.00 -27.30
N TYR A 9 44.07 15.17 -27.22
CA TYR A 9 43.38 15.24 -25.91
C TYR A 9 42.18 14.30 -25.92
N PHE A 10 42.48 13.10 -25.43
CA PHE A 10 41.56 12.13 -24.88
C PHE A 10 40.78 12.83 -23.75
N CYS A 11 39.61 13.40 -24.06
CA CYS A 11 38.73 13.94 -23.03
C CYS A 11 38.06 12.75 -22.34
N CYS A 12 38.76 12.22 -21.34
CA CYS A 12 38.18 11.52 -20.21
C CYS A 12 37.06 12.38 -19.62
N ILE A 13 35.86 12.26 -20.17
CA ILE A 13 34.64 12.44 -19.43
C ILE A 13 33.85 11.14 -19.60
N VAL A 14 34.46 10.09 -19.05
CA VAL A 14 33.72 9.04 -18.37
C VAL A 14 33.08 9.76 -17.17
N PHE A 15 31.91 10.38 -17.37
CA PHE A 15 31.03 10.79 -16.28
C PHE A 15 30.36 9.52 -15.75
N LEU A 16 31.20 8.65 -15.19
CA LEU A 16 30.80 7.56 -14.31
C LEU A 16 30.78 8.16 -12.91
N CYS A 17 29.66 8.78 -12.55
CA CYS A 17 29.23 9.15 -11.20
C CYS A 17 28.02 10.07 -11.39
N SER A 18 26.79 9.65 -11.23
CA SER A 18 26.29 8.52 -10.47
C SER A 18 25.00 8.14 -11.18
N ILE A 19 24.88 6.88 -11.57
CA ILE A 19 23.55 6.29 -11.58
C ILE A 19 23.13 6.42 -10.11
N LEU A 20 22.30 7.42 -9.79
CA LEU A 20 21.34 7.20 -8.74
C LEU A 20 20.57 6.01 -9.28
N ALA A 21 20.96 4.82 -8.81
CA ALA A 21 20.03 3.73 -8.80
C ALA A 21 18.95 4.29 -7.91
N ASP A 22 17.93 4.87 -8.53
CA ASP A 22 16.65 4.97 -7.91
C ASP A 22 16.37 3.51 -7.59
N THR A 23 16.59 3.12 -6.34
CA THR A 23 16.04 1.89 -5.84
C THR A 23 14.55 2.16 -5.75
N GLU A 24 13.90 2.26 -6.91
CA GLU A 24 12.47 2.14 -7.02
C GLU A 24 12.19 0.77 -6.41
N GLY A 25 11.64 0.78 -5.19
CA GLY A 25 11.17 -0.44 -4.56
C GLY A 25 10.28 -1.18 -5.55
N VAL A 26 10.37 -2.51 -5.56
CA VAL A 26 9.51 -3.30 -6.43
C VAL A 26 8.06 -3.04 -6.01
N LYS A 27 7.30 -2.37 -6.88
CA LYS A 27 5.88 -2.10 -6.68
C LYS A 27 5.07 -3.32 -7.09
N TYR A 28 4.23 -3.78 -6.16
CA TYR A 28 3.30 -4.88 -6.36
C TYR A 28 1.87 -4.35 -6.48
N LYS A 29 1.03 -5.07 -7.20
CA LYS A 29 -0.36 -4.70 -7.46
C LYS A 29 -1.27 -5.92 -7.35
N ALA A 30 -2.41 -5.74 -6.73
CA ALA A 30 -3.48 -6.72 -6.65
C ALA A 30 -4.82 -6.06 -6.97
N LYS A 31 -5.58 -6.68 -7.89
CA LYS A 31 -7.00 -6.37 -8.05
C LYS A 31 -7.80 -7.26 -7.09
N LEU A 32 -8.22 -6.69 -5.97
CA LEU A 32 -8.92 -7.40 -4.89
C LEU A 32 -10.40 -7.62 -5.21
N SER A 33 -11.00 -6.67 -5.94
CA SER A 33 -12.33 -6.79 -6.53
C SER A 33 -12.46 -5.91 -7.77
N PRO A 34 -13.58 -5.95 -8.51
CA PRO A 34 -13.85 -4.99 -9.58
C PRO A 34 -13.80 -3.52 -9.14
N ASN A 35 -13.97 -3.26 -7.85
CA ASN A 35 -14.01 -1.92 -7.24
C ASN A 35 -12.80 -1.59 -6.38
N TYR A 36 -11.91 -2.55 -6.10
CA TYR A 36 -10.79 -2.35 -5.19
C TYR A 36 -9.48 -2.82 -5.83
N THR A 37 -8.57 -1.88 -6.04
CA THR A 37 -7.18 -2.17 -6.42
C THR A 37 -6.25 -1.73 -5.29
N LEU A 38 -5.31 -2.58 -4.92
CA LEU A 38 -4.25 -2.26 -3.97
C LEU A 38 -2.90 -2.31 -4.67
N VAL A 39 -2.08 -1.30 -4.41
CA VAL A 39 -0.67 -1.27 -4.78
C VAL A 39 0.13 -1.18 -3.49
N TRP A 40 1.27 -1.86 -3.42
CA TRP A 40 2.18 -1.69 -2.30
C TRP A 40 3.66 -1.83 -2.69
N GLU A 41 4.52 -1.27 -1.85
CA GLU A 41 5.96 -1.39 -1.94
C GLU A 41 6.59 -1.31 -0.55
N THR A 42 7.71 -1.98 -0.35
CA THR A 42 8.55 -1.81 0.83
C THR A 42 9.54 -0.68 0.59
N VAL A 43 9.71 0.20 1.57
CA VAL A 43 10.65 1.34 1.53
C VAL A 43 11.72 1.14 2.59
N ASP A 44 12.98 1.20 2.16
CA ASP A 44 14.18 1.09 3.00
C ASP A 44 14.25 -0.16 3.90
N ASN A 45 13.48 -1.21 3.59
CA ASN A 45 13.25 -2.38 4.45
C ASN A 45 12.74 -2.04 5.87
N GLU A 46 12.16 -0.85 6.05
CA GLU A 46 11.65 -0.37 7.32
C GLU A 46 10.14 -0.13 7.28
N PHE A 47 9.63 0.30 6.12
CA PHE A 47 8.23 0.65 5.94
C PHE A 47 7.59 -0.13 4.79
N ILE A 48 6.27 -0.20 4.82
CA ILE A 48 5.44 -0.56 3.69
C ILE A 48 4.49 0.60 3.38
N ASN A 49 4.39 0.93 2.09
CA ASN A 49 3.44 1.89 1.58
C ASN A 49 2.34 1.15 0.86
N PHE A 50 1.09 1.32 1.31
CA PHE A 50 -0.10 0.85 0.62
C PHE A 50 -0.78 2.02 -0.08
N ALA A 51 -1.20 1.84 -1.32
CA ALA A 51 -2.08 2.76 -2.04
C ALA A 51 -3.32 2.00 -2.52
N ALA A 52 -4.47 2.33 -1.93
CA ALA A 52 -5.75 1.72 -2.29
C ALA A 52 -6.53 2.65 -3.22
N LEU A 53 -6.92 2.14 -4.39
CA LEU A 53 -7.79 2.81 -5.34
C LEU A 53 -9.14 2.10 -5.32
N VAL A 54 -10.16 2.77 -4.79
CA VAL A 54 -11.46 2.15 -4.53
C VAL A 54 -12.58 2.97 -5.14
N LYS A 55 -13.47 2.32 -5.90
CA LYS A 55 -14.68 2.94 -6.47
C LYS A 55 -15.72 3.17 -5.38
N THR A 56 -15.50 4.24 -4.63
CA THR A 56 -16.36 4.69 -3.53
C THR A 56 -16.15 6.18 -3.25
N THR A 57 -17.13 6.78 -2.60
CA THR A 57 -17.08 8.11 -1.95
C THR A 57 -16.85 8.04 -0.44
N GLY A 58 -16.76 6.83 0.11
CA GLY A 58 -16.66 6.60 1.55
C GLY A 58 -15.29 6.11 2.02
N TRP A 59 -15.31 5.51 3.20
CA TRP A 59 -14.10 4.97 3.82
C TRP A 59 -13.58 3.71 3.11
N VAL A 60 -12.27 3.48 3.23
CA VAL A 60 -11.49 2.36 2.72
C VAL A 60 -10.76 1.71 3.88
N GLY A 61 -10.88 0.39 4.03
CA GLY A 61 -10.29 -0.36 5.14
C GLY A 61 -9.29 -1.41 4.67
N LEU A 62 -8.15 -1.48 5.38
CA LEU A 62 -7.16 -2.55 5.26
C LEU A 62 -6.92 -3.22 6.61
N GLY A 63 -6.46 -4.46 6.57
CA GLY A 63 -6.08 -5.21 7.75
C GLY A 63 -4.97 -6.21 7.51
N LEU A 64 -4.17 -6.46 8.53
CA LEU A 64 -3.12 -7.44 8.54
C LEU A 64 -3.43 -8.49 9.60
N ASN A 65 -3.23 -9.76 9.27
CA ASN A 65 -3.34 -10.84 10.24
C ASN A 65 -2.49 -12.06 9.85
N THR A 66 -2.19 -12.92 10.82
CA THR A 66 -1.62 -14.26 10.62
C THR A 66 -2.69 -15.31 10.32
N LYS A 67 -3.97 -14.94 10.37
CA LYS A 67 -5.15 -15.79 10.12
C LYS A 67 -6.12 -15.08 9.16
N PRO A 68 -6.95 -15.80 8.40
CA PRO A 68 -7.90 -15.18 7.46
C PRO A 68 -9.17 -14.65 8.15
N LYS A 69 -9.02 -13.87 9.23
CA LYS A 69 -10.14 -13.39 10.07
C LYS A 69 -9.85 -11.98 10.60
N MET A 70 -10.92 -11.25 10.93
CA MET A 70 -10.83 -9.92 11.54
C MET A 70 -10.40 -9.98 13.00
N ASP A 71 -10.73 -11.06 13.71
CA ASP A 71 -10.31 -11.29 15.09
C ASP A 71 -8.79 -11.32 15.22
N GLY A 72 -8.27 -10.45 16.06
CA GLY A 72 -6.84 -10.22 16.27
C GLY A 72 -6.14 -9.47 15.14
N ALA A 73 -6.86 -8.88 14.19
CA ALA A 73 -6.25 -8.14 13.08
C ALA A 73 -5.79 -6.75 13.51
N ASP A 74 -4.66 -6.32 12.94
CA ASP A 74 -4.18 -4.93 12.94
C ASP A 74 -4.85 -4.22 11.76
N LEU A 75 -5.69 -3.23 12.03
CA LEU A 75 -6.65 -2.66 11.08
C LEU A 75 -6.43 -1.16 10.92
N VAL A 76 -6.68 -0.67 9.73
CA VAL A 76 -6.67 0.75 9.41
C VAL A 76 -7.86 1.10 8.53
N ILE A 77 -8.51 2.22 8.84
CA ILE A 77 -9.56 2.80 7.99
C ILE A 77 -9.12 4.20 7.60
N SER A 78 -9.18 4.49 6.31
CA SER A 78 -8.83 5.78 5.74
C SER A 78 -9.84 6.20 4.69
N GLY A 79 -9.95 7.51 4.45
CA GLY A 79 -10.83 8.07 3.43
C GLY A 79 -10.48 9.52 3.18
N VAL A 80 -11.35 10.21 2.46
CA VAL A 80 -11.18 11.64 2.16
C VAL A 80 -12.46 12.39 2.49
N LYS A 81 -12.45 13.07 3.64
CA LYS A 81 -13.60 13.80 4.14
C LYS A 81 -13.83 15.06 3.34
N ASN A 82 -15.08 15.30 2.94
CA ASN A 82 -15.49 16.42 2.10
C ASN A 82 -14.61 16.55 0.83
N ASP A 83 -14.22 15.42 0.24
CA ASP A 83 -13.41 15.29 -0.99
C ASP A 83 -12.03 15.98 -0.97
N THR A 84 -11.60 16.51 0.18
CA THR A 84 -10.41 17.38 0.27
C THR A 84 -9.50 17.06 1.44
N ARG A 85 -10.00 16.42 2.51
CA ARG A 85 -9.22 16.14 3.72
C ARG A 85 -9.04 14.65 3.96
N PRO A 86 -7.87 14.08 3.64
CA PRO A 86 -7.55 12.71 3.98
C PRO A 86 -7.63 12.50 5.50
N TYR A 87 -8.09 11.33 5.92
CA TYR A 87 -8.10 10.93 7.33
C TYR A 87 -7.70 9.46 7.46
N LEU A 88 -7.24 9.08 8.65
CA LEU A 88 -6.87 7.72 9.00
C LEU A 88 -7.17 7.48 10.47
N PHE A 89 -7.71 6.30 10.77
CA PHE A 89 -7.91 5.78 12.12
C PHE A 89 -7.40 4.33 12.16
N ALA A 90 -6.60 4.02 13.18
CA ALA A 90 -6.12 2.66 13.42
C ALA A 90 -7.03 1.95 14.43
N TYR A 91 -7.18 0.64 14.23
CA TYR A 91 -8.04 -0.22 15.03
C TYR A 91 -7.37 -1.56 15.28
N HIS A 92 -7.78 -2.20 16.38
CA HIS A 92 -7.57 -3.62 16.59
C HIS A 92 -8.91 -4.37 16.48
N GLY A 93 -8.89 -5.54 15.85
CA GLY A 93 -10.08 -6.38 15.67
C GLY A 93 -10.31 -7.33 16.86
N ILE A 94 -11.48 -7.25 17.50
CA ILE A 94 -11.93 -8.25 18.49
C ILE A 94 -13.22 -8.90 17.97
N GLY A 95 -13.13 -10.16 17.54
CA GLY A 95 -14.22 -10.85 16.84
C GLY A 95 -14.62 -10.12 15.55
N HIS A 96 -15.76 -9.44 15.58
CA HIS A 96 -16.28 -8.61 14.48
C HIS A 96 -16.36 -7.12 14.85
N HIS A 97 -15.70 -6.71 15.94
CA HIS A 97 -15.72 -5.35 16.44
C HIS A 97 -14.40 -4.65 16.14
N LEU A 98 -14.51 -3.36 15.80
CA LEU A 98 -13.39 -2.44 15.69
C LEU A 98 -13.18 -1.78 17.06
N ILE A 99 -11.97 -1.88 17.60
CA ILE A 99 -11.55 -1.17 18.80
C ILE A 99 -10.51 -0.14 18.38
N GLU A 100 -10.82 1.15 18.48
CA GLU A 100 -9.91 2.22 18.04
C GLU A 100 -8.65 2.25 18.91
N GLU A 101 -7.50 2.40 18.28
CA GLU A 101 -6.22 2.52 18.97
C GLU A 101 -5.99 3.96 19.43
N GLU A 102 -5.57 4.15 20.68
CA GLU A 102 -5.21 5.49 21.19
C GLU A 102 -3.95 6.05 20.51
N THR A 103 -3.04 5.16 20.11
CA THR A 103 -1.78 5.50 19.45
C THR A 103 -1.60 4.63 18.22
N SER A 104 -1.62 5.23 17.04
CA SER A 104 -1.47 4.54 15.76
C SER A 104 0.00 4.37 15.38
N HIS A 105 0.38 3.18 14.91
CA HIS A 105 1.62 2.94 14.13
C HIS A 105 1.40 3.04 12.62
N TRP A 106 0.17 3.31 12.18
CA TRP A 106 -0.14 3.67 10.80
C TRP A 106 -0.08 5.19 10.61
N ASP A 107 0.34 5.60 9.42
CA ASP A 107 0.36 7.01 9.00
C ASP A 107 -0.30 7.17 7.62
N ILE A 108 -0.74 8.40 7.32
CA ILE A 108 -1.37 8.76 6.05
C ILE A 108 -0.43 9.64 5.23
N GLY A 109 -0.04 9.16 4.05
CA GLY A 109 0.77 9.98 3.15
C GLY A 109 -0.08 10.98 2.38
N TYR A 110 -1.11 10.51 1.69
CA TYR A 110 -2.02 11.35 0.91
C TYR A 110 -3.37 10.68 0.69
N GLY A 111 -4.36 11.49 0.31
CA GLY A 111 -5.64 11.01 -0.19
C GLY A 111 -6.22 11.96 -1.23
N ARG A 112 -7.00 11.40 -2.16
CA ARG A 112 -7.65 12.12 -3.26
C ARG A 112 -8.97 11.46 -3.63
N VAL A 113 -9.94 12.26 -4.04
CA VAL A 113 -11.15 11.80 -4.73
C VAL A 113 -11.12 12.29 -6.17
N PHE A 114 -11.44 11.43 -7.13
CA PHE A 114 -11.51 11.79 -8.53
C PHE A 114 -12.50 10.91 -9.29
N GLU A 115 -12.92 11.35 -10.47
CA GLU A 115 -13.80 10.58 -11.36
C GLU A 115 -12.99 9.68 -12.29
N ASP A 116 -13.36 8.41 -12.40
CA ASP A 116 -12.81 7.44 -13.34
C ASP A 116 -13.94 6.77 -14.14
N TRP A 117 -14.02 7.13 -15.43
CA TRP A 117 -15.01 6.69 -16.42
C TRP A 117 -16.48 6.88 -16.00
N ASN A 118 -16.98 6.06 -15.09
CA ASN A 118 -18.36 6.06 -14.58
C ASN A 118 -18.44 5.86 -13.05
N ALA A 119 -17.37 6.15 -12.32
CA ALA A 119 -17.35 6.01 -10.87
C ALA A 119 -16.46 7.07 -10.22
N THR A 120 -16.91 7.58 -9.08
CA THR A 120 -16.06 8.31 -8.15
C THR A 120 -15.12 7.32 -7.45
N VAL A 121 -13.83 7.65 -7.43
CA VAL A 121 -12.75 6.84 -6.87
C VAL A 121 -12.12 7.59 -5.69
N THR A 122 -12.01 6.88 -4.57
CA THR A 122 -11.21 7.28 -3.42
C THR A 122 -9.85 6.60 -3.51
N LEU A 123 -8.79 7.42 -3.56
CA LEU A 123 -7.40 7.00 -3.44
C LEU A 123 -6.89 7.41 -2.07
N VAL A 124 -6.38 6.44 -1.31
CA VAL A 124 -5.73 6.68 -0.01
C VAL A 124 -4.41 5.94 0.08
N ASN A 125 -3.39 6.63 0.60
CA ASN A 125 -2.08 6.07 0.88
C ASN A 125 -1.89 5.89 2.39
N MET A 126 -1.71 4.65 2.81
CA MET A 126 -1.51 4.22 4.18
C MET A 126 -0.08 3.69 4.31
N ILE A 127 0.68 4.25 5.24
CA ILE A 127 2.08 3.95 5.50
C ILE A 127 2.17 3.23 6.83
N ARG A 128 3.05 2.25 6.94
CA ARG A 128 3.23 1.49 8.17
C ARG A 128 4.66 0.98 8.30
N PRO A 129 5.28 1.01 9.48
CA PRO A 129 6.48 0.24 9.76
C PRO A 129 6.27 -1.26 9.47
N LEU A 130 7.31 -1.99 9.10
CA LEU A 130 7.26 -3.45 9.03
C LEU A 130 7.15 -4.05 10.45
N ASP A 131 7.98 -3.57 11.38
CA ASP A 131 7.87 -3.87 12.81
C ASP A 131 6.91 -2.87 13.47
N SER A 132 5.80 -3.37 13.98
CA SER A 132 4.78 -2.52 14.60
C SER A 132 5.26 -1.83 15.87
N ASN A 133 6.13 -2.50 16.64
CA ASN A 133 6.46 -2.16 18.03
C ASN A 133 5.23 -1.70 18.86
N HIS A 134 4.05 -2.26 18.54
CA HIS A 134 2.76 -1.88 19.13
C HIS A 134 2.11 -3.11 19.78
N LYS A 135 1.49 -2.93 20.94
CA LYS A 135 0.95 -4.05 21.75
C LYS A 135 -0.04 -4.94 21.01
N ASP A 136 -0.82 -4.34 20.10
CA ASP A 136 -1.87 -4.99 19.33
C ASP A 136 -1.52 -5.04 17.83
N GLY A 137 -0.30 -4.62 17.48
CA GLY A 137 0.22 -4.61 16.11
C GLY A 137 0.78 -5.96 15.68
N ILE A 138 0.84 -6.17 14.36
CA ILE A 138 1.34 -7.42 13.76
C ILE A 138 2.56 -7.14 12.90
N ASN A 139 3.70 -7.74 13.21
CA ASN A 139 4.90 -7.54 12.39
C ASN A 139 4.71 -8.11 10.99
N ILE A 140 5.09 -7.34 9.98
CA ILE A 140 5.13 -7.78 8.59
C ILE A 140 6.46 -8.50 8.38
N GLU A 141 6.36 -9.80 8.14
CA GLU A 141 7.50 -10.68 7.95
C GLU A 141 7.57 -11.16 6.49
N ASP A 142 8.74 -11.64 6.08
CA ASP A 142 8.95 -12.21 4.73
C ASP A 142 8.36 -13.63 4.65
N LYS A 143 7.04 -13.72 4.80
CA LYS A 143 6.24 -14.94 4.73
C LYS A 143 4.83 -14.62 4.29
N ASP A 144 4.08 -15.66 3.92
CA ASP A 144 2.65 -15.51 3.64
C ASP A 144 1.88 -15.06 4.89
N MET A 145 1.19 -13.94 4.75
CA MET A 145 0.27 -13.36 5.72
C MET A 145 -1.11 -13.17 5.08
N TYR A 146 -2.08 -12.69 5.86
CA TYR A 146 -3.41 -12.38 5.35
C TYR A 146 -3.64 -10.87 5.32
N LEU A 147 -3.98 -10.38 4.13
CA LEU A 147 -4.49 -9.03 3.93
C LEU A 147 -6.01 -9.08 3.96
N LEU A 148 -6.62 -8.33 4.86
CA LEU A 148 -8.04 -8.04 4.87
C LEU A 148 -8.28 -6.71 4.16
N TRP A 149 -9.39 -6.62 3.45
CA TRP A 149 -9.79 -5.38 2.78
C TRP A 149 -11.30 -5.20 2.84
N SER A 150 -11.76 -3.95 2.87
CA SER A 150 -13.18 -3.59 2.84
C SER A 150 -13.37 -2.12 2.47
N TYR A 151 -14.59 -1.71 2.15
CA TYR A 151 -14.92 -0.29 1.96
C TYR A 151 -16.40 0.00 2.26
N GLY A 152 -16.70 1.24 2.63
CA GLY A 152 -18.06 1.79 2.82
C GLY A 152 -18.45 2.77 1.72
N LEU A 153 -19.74 3.16 1.63
CA LEU A 153 -20.22 4.16 0.65
C LEU A 153 -20.12 5.61 1.14
N ASP A 154 -19.97 5.79 2.44
CA ASP A 154 -19.80 7.09 3.09
C ASP A 154 -18.74 6.97 4.19
N ASP A 155 -18.45 8.09 4.87
CA ASP A 155 -17.43 8.15 5.93
C ASP A 155 -17.94 7.64 7.30
N ASP A 156 -19.16 7.09 7.40
CA ASP A 156 -19.67 6.50 8.63
C ASP A 156 -19.15 5.06 8.80
N VAL A 157 -18.05 4.94 9.55
CA VAL A 157 -17.40 3.66 9.85
C VAL A 157 -18.23 2.72 10.73
N SER A 158 -19.34 3.20 11.32
CA SER A 158 -20.26 2.33 12.06
C SER A 158 -21.17 1.52 11.13
N LYS A 159 -21.28 1.92 9.86
CA LYS A 159 -22.06 1.20 8.86
C LYS A 159 -21.29 0.00 8.34
N LYS A 160 -22.04 -1.05 8.01
CA LYS A 160 -21.50 -2.26 7.42
C LYS A 160 -20.83 -1.95 6.07
N HIS A 161 -19.64 -2.49 5.86
CA HIS A 161 -18.95 -2.45 4.58
C HIS A 161 -19.82 -2.98 3.44
N VAL A 162 -19.64 -2.42 2.25
CA VAL A 162 -20.30 -2.85 1.01
C VAL A 162 -19.74 -4.19 0.56
N GLU A 163 -18.42 -4.22 0.44
CA GLU A 163 -17.65 -5.38 0.03
C GLU A 163 -16.50 -5.56 1.02
N ARG A 164 -16.08 -6.81 1.18
CA ARG A 164 -14.88 -7.17 1.91
C ARG A 164 -14.27 -8.43 1.34
N GLY A 165 -13.01 -8.68 1.67
CA GLY A 165 -12.38 -9.96 1.39
C GLY A 165 -11.11 -10.16 2.18
N VAL A 166 -10.47 -11.30 1.91
CA VAL A 166 -9.18 -11.66 2.45
C VAL A 166 -8.35 -12.31 1.35
N ILE A 167 -7.07 -11.96 1.26
CA ILE A 167 -6.11 -12.63 0.38
C ILE A 167 -4.90 -13.08 1.18
N ARG A 168 -4.22 -14.12 0.70
CA ARG A 168 -2.94 -14.58 1.24
C ARG A 168 -1.80 -14.00 0.40
N VAL A 169 -0.87 -13.32 1.03
CA VAL A 169 0.22 -12.60 0.34
C VAL A 169 1.46 -12.51 1.22
N ASN A 170 2.64 -12.65 0.62
CA ASN A 170 3.89 -12.19 1.21
C ASN A 170 4.11 -10.75 0.76
N PHE A 171 4.13 -9.80 1.70
CA PHE A 171 4.23 -8.37 1.37
C PHE A 171 5.63 -7.91 0.95
N ILE A 172 6.67 -8.64 1.38
CA ILE A 172 8.08 -8.31 1.13
C ILE A 172 8.54 -8.97 -0.17
N SER A 173 8.31 -10.28 -0.29
CA SER A 173 8.68 -11.09 -1.45
C SER A 173 7.49 -11.88 -2.01
N PRO A 174 6.50 -11.24 -2.68
CA PRO A 174 5.40 -11.95 -3.33
C PRO A 174 5.91 -12.98 -4.34
N SER A 175 5.43 -14.22 -4.25
CA SER A 175 5.86 -15.29 -5.16
C SER A 175 5.44 -15.02 -6.61
N SER A 176 6.31 -15.36 -7.56
CA SER A 176 6.13 -15.07 -8.99
C SER A 176 4.97 -15.80 -9.68
N SER A 177 4.37 -16.80 -9.01
CA SER A 177 3.16 -17.48 -9.51
C SER A 177 1.89 -16.60 -9.49
N ASN A 178 1.97 -15.43 -8.83
CA ASN A 178 0.93 -14.40 -8.79
C ASN A 178 1.28 -13.17 -9.66
N ASN A 179 2.30 -13.26 -10.53
CA ASN A 179 2.82 -12.12 -11.31
C ASN A 179 1.97 -11.73 -12.54
N ASN A 180 0.72 -12.17 -12.61
CA ASN A 180 -0.22 -11.38 -13.37
C ASN A 180 -0.76 -10.30 -12.41
N PRO A 181 -0.46 -9.00 -12.59
CA PRO A 181 -1.06 -7.94 -11.77
C PRO A 181 -2.60 -7.93 -11.80
N ASP A 182 -3.21 -8.72 -12.70
CA ASP A 182 -4.65 -8.96 -12.80
C ASP A 182 -5.13 -10.26 -12.11
N ASN A 183 -4.25 -11.07 -11.51
CA ASN A 183 -4.63 -12.40 -11.02
C ASN A 183 -3.79 -12.86 -9.81
N ILE A 184 -3.98 -12.20 -8.65
CA ILE A 184 -3.67 -12.84 -7.37
C ILE A 184 -4.89 -13.67 -7.01
N GLY A 185 -4.74 -14.98 -7.02
CA GLY A 185 -5.84 -15.94 -6.90
C GLY A 185 -6.72 -15.70 -5.67
N ILE A 186 -8.01 -15.48 -5.93
CA ILE A 186 -9.07 -15.59 -4.93
C ILE A 186 -9.18 -17.09 -4.61
N LEU A 187 -8.87 -17.47 -3.37
CA LEU A 187 -9.33 -18.76 -2.81
C LEU A 187 -10.80 -18.62 -2.40
#